data_AF-A0A8B9G1H2-F1
#
_entry.id   AF-A0A8B9G1H2-F1
#
_cell.length_a   1.000
_cell.length_b   1.000
_cell.length_c   1.000
_cell.angle_alpha   90.00
_cell.angle_beta   90.00
_cell.angle_gamma   90.00
#
_symmetry.space_group_name_H-M   'P 1'
#
loop_
_entity.id
_entity.type
_entity.pdbx_description
1 polymer ?
#
loop_
_entity_poly.entity_id
_entity_poly.type
_entity_poly.pdbx_seq_one_letter_code
_entity_poly.pdbx_strand_id
1 'polypeptide(L)'
;MVLVLLVAIPLLVHSSKAAAHYEMLGSCRMVCDPYPELPAASPPPFLPGAKGEPGRKGRAGVRGPPGPPGPRGPPGEPGRPGPPGPPGPGPGGYIPSFYSPKIAFYAGLRKPHEGYEVLRFDDVVTNVGNYYEPSSGKFTCPLPGIYFFTYHVLMRGGDGTSMWADLMKNGQVQD
;
A
#
# COMPACT_ATOMS: atom_id res chain seq x y z
N MET A 1 13.17 45.27 55.49
CA MET A 1 12.09 44.53 54.81
C MET A 1 11.95 44.91 53.34
N VAL A 2 11.91 46.21 52.99
CA VAL A 2 11.77 46.67 51.59
C VAL A 2 12.93 46.21 50.68
N LEU A 3 14.18 46.29 51.14
CA LEU A 3 15.34 45.85 50.35
C LEU A 3 15.36 44.34 50.07
N VAL A 4 14.85 43.53 51.02
CA VAL A 4 14.76 42.07 50.86
C VAL A 4 13.71 41.72 49.80
N LEU A 5 12.58 42.43 49.76
CA LEU A 5 11.56 42.26 48.73
C LEU A 5 12.08 42.67 47.34
N LEU A 6 12.84 43.77 47.24
CA LEU A 6 13.40 44.24 45.96
C LEU A 6 14.44 43.29 45.35
N VAL A 7 15.10 42.46 46.17
CA VAL A 7 16.08 41.46 45.69
C VAL A 7 15.43 40.09 45.50
N ALA A 8 14.52 39.68 46.39
CA ALA A 8 13.87 38.38 46.33
C ALA A 8 12.89 38.27 45.15
N ILE A 9 12.12 39.33 44.85
CA ILE A 9 11.14 39.32 43.76
C ILE A 9 11.81 39.11 42.39
N PRO A 10 12.84 39.87 41.98
CA PRO A 10 13.50 39.61 40.70
C PRO A 10 14.22 38.25 40.67
N LEU A 11 14.79 37.76 41.77
CA LEU A 11 15.38 36.41 41.82
C LEU A 11 14.33 35.30 41.61
N LEU A 12 13.15 35.43 42.23
CA LEU A 12 12.02 34.53 42.03
C LEU A 12 11.50 34.56 40.58
N VAL A 13 11.43 35.75 39.96
CA VAL A 13 11.00 35.94 38.57
C VAL A 13 12.02 35.38 37.56
N HIS A 14 13.33 35.45 37.84
CA HIS A 14 14.35 34.81 37.00
C HIS A 14 14.38 33.28 37.17
N SER A 15 13.98 32.77 38.34
CA SER A 15 13.85 31.34 38.58
C SER A 15 12.60 30.74 37.93
N SER A 16 11.57 31.54 37.67
CA SER A 16 10.38 31.11 36.94
C SER A 16 10.57 31.20 35.43
N LYS A 17 11.58 30.52 34.87
CA LYS A 17 11.42 30.01 33.49
C LYS A 17 10.38 28.90 33.58
N ALA A 18 9.11 29.29 33.48
CA ALA A 18 8.03 28.33 33.27
C ALA A 18 8.44 27.46 32.08
N ALA A 19 8.59 26.15 32.30
CA ALA A 19 8.68 25.21 31.20
C ALA A 19 7.38 25.39 30.42
N ALA A 20 7.48 25.95 29.22
CA ALA A 20 6.32 26.16 28.38
C ALA A 20 5.94 24.79 27.80
N HIS A 21 4.79 24.27 28.21
CA HIS A 21 4.24 23.02 27.72
C HIS A 21 3.34 23.35 26.53
N TYR A 22 3.63 22.77 25.37
CA TYR A 22 2.84 22.93 24.16
C TYR A 22 2.24 21.58 23.76
N GLU A 23 0.99 21.57 23.34
CA GLU A 23 0.32 20.37 22.81
C GLU A 23 0.06 20.58 21.33
N MET A 24 0.43 19.60 20.50
CA MET A 24 0.16 19.63 19.08
C MET A 24 -0.69 18.45 18.66
N LEU A 25 -1.62 18.77 17.77
CA LEU A 25 -2.63 17.88 17.26
C LEU A 25 -2.49 17.83 15.75
N GLY A 26 -2.46 16.64 15.18
CA GLY A 26 -2.56 16.46 13.75
C GLY A 26 -3.41 15.26 13.43
N SER A 27 -4.24 15.41 12.40
CA SER A 27 -5.06 14.31 11.88
C SER A 27 -4.90 14.26 10.38
N CYS A 28 -4.66 13.07 9.84
CA CYS A 28 -4.45 12.89 8.41
C CYS A 28 -5.28 11.70 7.90
N ARG A 29 -5.86 11.88 6.72
CA ARG A 29 -6.51 10.82 5.96
C ARG A 29 -5.58 10.38 4.83
N MET A 30 -4.93 9.23 5.01
CA MET A 30 -3.98 8.72 4.03
C MET A 30 -4.61 7.70 3.10
N VAL A 31 -4.35 7.83 1.80
CA VAL A 31 -4.65 6.79 0.81
C VAL A 31 -3.41 5.94 0.62
N CYS A 32 -3.52 4.63 0.81
CA CYS A 32 -2.48 3.67 0.45
C CYS A 32 -2.85 3.01 -0.88
N ASP A 33 -2.08 3.32 -1.91
CA ASP A 33 -2.24 2.72 -3.24
C ASP A 33 -1.60 1.32 -3.25
N PRO A 34 -2.11 0.38 -4.07
CA PRO A 34 -1.42 -0.88 -4.30
C PRO A 34 -0.05 -0.57 -4.93
N TYR A 35 1.00 -1.19 -4.38
CA TYR A 35 2.32 -1.21 -5.01
C TYR A 35 2.16 -1.59 -6.49
N PRO A 36 2.80 -0.91 -7.46
CA PRO A 36 2.74 -1.35 -8.85
C PRO A 36 3.35 -2.74 -8.94
N GLU A 37 2.53 -3.74 -9.24
CA GLU A 37 3.01 -5.06 -9.63
C GLU A 37 3.88 -4.88 -10.90
N LEU A 38 5.10 -5.41 -10.86
CA LEU A 38 6.04 -5.41 -11.98
C LEU A 38 5.35 -5.96 -13.26
N PRO A 39 5.57 -5.35 -14.44
CA PRO A 39 4.92 -5.82 -15.65
C PRO A 39 5.46 -7.21 -16.07
N ALA A 40 4.53 -8.13 -16.31
CA ALA A 40 4.80 -9.46 -16.84
C ALA A 40 5.51 -9.39 -18.20
N ALA A 41 6.64 -10.08 -18.31
CA ALA A 41 7.40 -10.19 -19.55
C ALA A 41 6.59 -10.97 -20.62
N SER A 42 6.48 -10.39 -21.82
CA SER A 42 5.92 -11.06 -23.01
C SER A 42 6.97 -11.96 -23.68
N PRO A 43 6.59 -13.11 -24.28
CA PRO A 43 7.52 -13.96 -25.00
C PRO A 43 7.72 -13.51 -26.47
N PRO A 44 8.90 -13.74 -27.08
CA PRO A 44 9.19 -13.33 -28.46
C PRO A 44 8.62 -14.32 -29.50
N PRO A 45 8.33 -13.86 -30.75
CA PRO A 45 7.80 -14.72 -31.80
C PRO A 45 8.89 -15.56 -32.51
N PHE A 46 8.52 -16.78 -32.91
CA PHE A 46 9.36 -17.72 -33.66
C PHE A 46 9.33 -17.44 -35.18
N LEU A 47 10.50 -17.44 -35.83
CA LEU A 47 10.65 -17.39 -37.29
C LEU A 47 10.84 -18.82 -37.86
N PRO A 48 10.05 -19.26 -38.86
CA PRO A 48 10.30 -20.52 -39.57
C PRO A 48 11.43 -20.39 -40.62
N GLY A 49 12.37 -21.34 -40.61
CA GLY A 49 13.49 -21.42 -41.56
C GLY A 49 13.13 -21.98 -42.94
N ALA A 50 13.91 -21.60 -43.94
CA ALA A 50 13.77 -22.00 -45.34
C ALA A 50 14.11 -23.48 -45.57
N LYS A 51 13.34 -24.17 -46.43
CA LYS A 51 13.66 -25.52 -46.90
C LYS A 51 13.97 -25.50 -48.39
N GLY A 52 15.17 -25.99 -48.74
CA GLY A 52 15.66 -26.08 -50.12
C GLY A 52 15.05 -27.23 -50.93
N GLU A 53 15.15 -27.10 -52.25
CA GLU A 53 14.62 -28.02 -53.27
C GLU A 53 15.49 -29.29 -53.43
N PRO A 54 14.86 -30.45 -53.73
CA PRO A 54 15.55 -31.41 -54.58
C PRO A 54 14.72 -32.04 -55.71
N GLY A 55 15.26 -31.95 -56.93
CA GLY A 55 15.52 -33.06 -57.88
C GLY A 55 14.39 -33.66 -58.72
N ARG A 56 14.46 -33.51 -60.05
CA ARG A 56 13.62 -34.25 -61.04
C ARG A 56 14.07 -35.71 -61.21
N LYS A 57 13.11 -36.65 -61.19
CA LYS A 57 13.26 -38.03 -61.72
C LYS A 57 12.09 -38.39 -62.67
N GLY A 58 12.41 -39.23 -63.66
CA GLY A 58 11.68 -39.45 -64.92
C GLY A 58 10.40 -40.30 -64.87
N ARG A 59 9.75 -40.39 -66.04
CA ARG A 59 8.34 -40.77 -66.25
C ARG A 59 8.02 -42.24 -65.92
N ALA A 60 7.11 -42.44 -64.99
CA ALA A 60 6.31 -43.66 -64.89
C ALA A 60 5.10 -43.58 -65.85
N GLY A 61 4.67 -44.72 -66.39
CA GLY A 61 3.55 -44.82 -67.33
C GLY A 61 2.27 -44.17 -66.79
N VAL A 62 1.44 -43.63 -67.69
CA VAL A 62 0.28 -42.82 -67.34
C VAL A 62 -0.74 -43.70 -66.58
N ARG A 63 -0.67 -43.65 -65.25
CA ARG A 63 -1.79 -44.08 -64.41
C ARG A 63 -2.96 -43.16 -64.78
N GLY A 64 -4.14 -43.76 -65.01
CA GLY A 64 -5.34 -43.01 -65.34
C GLY A 64 -5.54 -41.83 -64.37
N PRO A 65 -6.15 -40.72 -64.82
CA PRO A 65 -6.31 -39.55 -63.98
C PRO A 65 -6.91 -39.98 -62.64
N PRO A 66 -6.33 -39.55 -61.50
CA PRO A 66 -6.96 -39.73 -60.21
C PRO A 66 -8.43 -39.30 -60.32
N GLY A 67 -9.34 -40.10 -59.77
CA GLY A 67 -10.73 -39.69 -59.69
C GLY A 67 -10.81 -38.28 -59.08
N PRO A 68 -11.82 -37.48 -59.45
CA PRO A 68 -11.98 -36.16 -58.86
C PRO A 68 -11.97 -36.28 -57.33
N PRO A 69 -11.37 -35.30 -56.61
CA PRO A 69 -11.46 -35.26 -55.16
C PRO A 69 -12.91 -35.45 -54.74
N GLY A 70 -13.13 -36.30 -53.72
CA GLY A 70 -14.46 -36.45 -53.16
C GLY A 70 -15.01 -35.09 -52.71
N PRO A 71 -16.33 -34.91 -52.71
CA PRO A 71 -16.93 -33.68 -52.22
C PRO A 71 -16.45 -33.40 -50.79
N ARG A 72 -16.24 -32.11 -50.46
CA ARG A 72 -15.94 -31.70 -49.09
C ARG A 72 -17.04 -32.25 -48.18
N GLY A 73 -16.65 -32.88 -47.06
CA GLY A 73 -17.59 -33.33 -46.05
C GLY A 73 -18.45 -32.17 -45.53
N PRO A 74 -19.65 -32.45 -45.01
CA PRO A 74 -20.51 -31.42 -44.44
C PRO A 74 -19.76 -30.67 -43.31
N PRO A 75 -20.05 -29.37 -43.09
CA PRO A 75 -19.58 -28.65 -41.91
C PRO A 75 -19.90 -29.44 -40.63
N GLY A 76 -18.98 -29.44 -39.67
CA GLY A 76 -19.22 -30.05 -38.36
C GLY A 76 -20.39 -29.36 -37.65
N GLU A 77 -21.06 -30.10 -36.77
CA GLU A 77 -22.14 -29.53 -35.96
C GLU A 77 -21.62 -28.38 -35.09
N PRO A 78 -22.43 -27.34 -34.83
CA PRO A 78 -22.08 -26.30 -33.88
C PRO A 78 -21.69 -26.88 -32.52
N GLY A 79 -20.68 -26.30 -31.87
CA GLY A 79 -20.32 -26.66 -30.51
C GLY A 79 -21.49 -26.45 -29.55
N ARG A 80 -21.55 -27.25 -28.48
CA ARG A 80 -22.56 -27.06 -27.43
C ARG A 80 -22.41 -25.67 -26.81
N PRO A 81 -23.52 -25.01 -26.41
CA PRO A 81 -23.45 -23.78 -25.63
C PRO A 81 -22.53 -23.96 -24.41
N GLY A 82 -21.78 -22.91 -24.07
CA GLY A 82 -20.99 -22.89 -22.84
C GLY A 82 -21.89 -23.02 -21.59
N PRO A 83 -21.33 -23.47 -20.46
CA PRO A 83 -22.09 -23.48 -19.21
C PRO A 83 -22.57 -22.06 -18.87
N PRO A 84 -23.72 -21.91 -18.18
CA PRO A 84 -24.15 -20.62 -17.65
C PRO A 84 -23.03 -19.96 -16.84
N GLY A 85 -22.89 -18.64 -16.98
CA GLY A 85 -22.00 -17.87 -16.12
C GLY A 85 -22.38 -18.01 -14.64
N PRO A 86 -21.44 -17.76 -13.71
CA PRO A 86 -21.75 -17.75 -12.29
C PRO A 86 -22.89 -16.76 -12.00
N PRO A 87 -23.72 -17.00 -10.96
CA PRO A 87 -24.75 -16.07 -10.55
C PRO A 87 -24.17 -14.66 -10.35
N GLY A 88 -24.82 -13.66 -10.94
CA GLY A 88 -24.49 -12.27 -10.66
C GLY A 88 -24.76 -11.92 -9.19
N PRO A 89 -24.11 -10.88 -8.63
CA PRO A 89 -24.44 -10.40 -7.30
C PRO A 89 -25.94 -10.06 -7.22
N GLY A 90 -26.66 -10.69 -6.29
CA GLY A 90 -28.10 -10.50 -6.13
C GLY A 90 -28.48 -9.04 -5.77
N PRO A 91 -29.77 -8.68 -5.90
CA PRO A 91 -30.26 -7.35 -5.55
C PRO A 91 -30.28 -7.20 -4.04
N GLY A 92 -29.18 -6.68 -3.51
CA GLY A 92 -28.88 -6.60 -2.08
C GLY A 92 -27.46 -7.11 -1.82
N GLY A 93 -26.47 -6.56 -2.53
CA GLY A 93 -25.06 -6.97 -2.60
C GLY A 93 -24.31 -7.07 -1.27
N TYR A 94 -24.78 -7.95 -0.41
CA TYR A 94 -24.15 -8.42 0.79
C TYR A 94 -23.70 -9.84 0.51
N ILE A 95 -22.57 -9.96 -0.18
CA ILE A 95 -21.71 -11.09 0.11
C ILE A 95 -21.41 -10.94 1.60
N PRO A 96 -21.64 -11.95 2.46
CA PRO A 96 -21.02 -11.93 3.76
C PRO A 96 -19.52 -11.98 3.45
N SER A 97 -18.89 -10.81 3.40
CA SER A 97 -17.44 -10.68 3.34
C SER A 97 -16.94 -11.22 4.67
N PHE A 98 -16.87 -12.54 4.75
CA PHE A 98 -16.07 -13.21 5.75
C PHE A 98 -14.65 -12.71 5.49
N TYR A 99 -14.20 -11.81 6.39
CA TYR A 99 -12.90 -11.12 6.43
C TYR A 99 -12.77 -9.80 5.64
N SER A 100 -13.56 -8.78 5.98
CA SER A 100 -12.98 -7.42 6.03
C SER A 100 -12.00 -7.39 7.20
N PRO A 101 -10.67 -7.29 6.98
CA PRO A 101 -9.73 -7.26 8.09
C PRO A 101 -9.97 -5.99 8.91
N LYS A 102 -10.17 -6.18 10.20
CA LYS A 102 -10.20 -5.08 11.16
C LYS A 102 -8.77 -4.61 11.36
N ILE A 103 -8.52 -3.32 11.14
CA ILE A 103 -7.19 -2.72 11.25
C ILE A 103 -7.32 -1.47 12.10
N ALA A 104 -6.62 -1.43 13.23
CA ALA A 104 -6.60 -0.28 14.13
C ALA A 104 -5.41 -0.39 15.07
N PHE A 105 -4.78 0.74 15.40
CA PHE A 105 -3.80 0.79 16.48
C PHE A 105 -3.95 2.07 17.30
N TYR A 106 -3.50 2.01 18.55
CA TYR A 106 -3.37 3.14 19.45
C TYR A 106 -2.17 2.87 20.35
N ALA A 107 -1.25 3.83 20.41
CA ALA A 107 -0.01 3.71 21.18
C ALA A 107 0.39 5.06 21.78
N GLY A 108 1.00 5.01 22.97
CA GLY A 108 1.60 6.14 23.66
C GLY A 108 3.12 6.09 23.64
N LEU A 109 3.75 7.16 24.15
CA LEU A 109 5.19 7.26 24.28
C LEU A 109 5.58 7.10 25.76
N ARG A 110 6.37 6.08 26.11
CA ARG A 110 6.77 5.84 27.52
C ARG A 110 7.85 6.80 28.01
N LYS A 111 8.78 7.13 27.11
CA LYS A 111 9.96 7.92 27.43
C LYS A 111 9.97 9.20 26.59
N PRO A 112 10.40 10.34 27.16
CA PRO A 112 10.64 11.54 26.37
C PRO A 112 11.60 11.23 25.22
N HIS A 113 11.35 11.87 24.08
CA HIS A 113 12.12 11.70 22.86
C HIS A 113 12.64 13.05 22.40
N GLU A 114 13.87 13.08 21.90
CA GLU A 114 14.56 14.30 21.47
C GLU A 114 15.15 14.13 20.07
N GLY A 115 15.29 15.24 19.33
CA GLY A 115 15.86 15.25 17.98
C GLY A 115 14.83 15.09 16.87
N TYR A 116 15.33 14.78 15.67
CA TYR A 116 14.58 14.78 14.40
C TYR A 116 14.25 13.37 13.88
N GLU A 117 14.39 12.34 14.72
CA GLU A 117 14.09 10.96 14.33
C GLU A 117 12.60 10.61 14.54
N VAL A 118 12.20 9.44 14.02
CA VAL A 118 10.81 8.96 14.11
C VAL A 118 10.42 8.74 15.57
N LEU A 119 9.30 9.32 16.00
CA LEU A 119 8.71 9.04 17.30
C LEU A 119 8.22 7.59 17.38
N ARG A 120 8.85 6.80 18.25
CA ARG A 120 8.56 5.37 18.47
C ARG A 120 7.59 5.20 19.64
N PHE A 121 6.29 5.27 19.37
CA PHE A 121 5.24 5.06 20.37
C PHE A 121 5.24 3.59 20.84
N ASP A 122 5.98 3.33 21.92
CA ASP A 122 6.29 2.00 22.43
C ASP A 122 5.23 1.46 23.41
N ASP A 123 4.33 2.30 23.92
CA ASP A 123 3.24 1.91 24.80
C ASP A 123 1.99 1.52 24.00
N VAL A 124 2.01 0.35 23.38
CA VAL A 124 0.90 -0.14 22.56
C VAL A 124 -0.29 -0.53 23.43
N VAL A 125 -1.43 0.13 23.21
CA VAL A 125 -2.71 -0.18 23.87
C VAL A 125 -3.58 -1.07 22.97
N THR A 126 -3.64 -0.74 21.67
CA THR A 126 -4.39 -1.51 20.67
C THR A 126 -3.52 -1.70 19.43
N ASN A 127 -3.54 -2.90 18.83
CA ASN A 127 -2.86 -3.19 17.56
C ASN A 127 -3.56 -4.32 16.79
N VAL A 128 -4.81 -4.07 16.37
CA VAL A 128 -5.60 -5.05 15.61
C VAL A 128 -4.96 -5.26 14.25
N GLY A 129 -4.51 -6.50 14.02
CA GLY A 129 -3.81 -6.90 12.79
C GLY A 129 -2.29 -6.80 12.86
N ASN A 130 -1.71 -6.23 13.93
CA ASN A 130 -0.27 -6.12 14.14
C ASN A 130 0.51 -5.41 13.01
N TYR A 131 -0.09 -4.35 12.45
CA TYR A 131 0.50 -3.57 11.36
C TYR A 131 1.22 -2.31 11.82
N TYR A 132 1.12 -1.98 13.11
CA TYR A 132 1.98 -1.00 13.77
C TYR A 132 3.18 -1.71 14.43
N GLU A 133 4.39 -1.25 14.12
CA GLU A 133 5.64 -1.80 14.64
C GLU A 133 6.28 -0.83 15.65
N PRO A 134 6.20 -1.10 16.97
CA PRO A 134 6.61 -0.15 18.01
C PRO A 134 8.12 0.10 18.02
N SER A 135 8.91 -0.89 17.61
CA SER A 135 10.37 -0.77 17.52
C SER A 135 10.82 0.27 16.47
N SER A 136 9.98 0.54 15.47
CA SER A 136 10.25 1.47 14.37
C SER A 136 9.38 2.73 14.38
N GLY A 137 8.27 2.72 15.12
CA GLY A 137 7.29 3.81 15.12
C GLY A 137 6.39 3.86 13.88
N LYS A 138 6.40 2.82 13.03
CA LYS A 138 5.76 2.85 11.70
C LYS A 138 4.53 1.96 11.63
N PHE A 139 3.51 2.44 10.92
CA PHE A 139 2.38 1.64 10.46
C PHE A 139 2.60 1.26 8.99
N THR A 140 2.45 -0.02 8.65
CA THR A 140 2.54 -0.50 7.26
C THR A 140 1.15 -0.88 6.76
N CYS A 141 0.66 -0.17 5.75
CA CYS A 141 -0.63 -0.46 5.12
C CYS A 141 -0.68 -1.91 4.61
N PRO A 142 -1.52 -2.79 5.18
CA PRO A 142 -1.60 -4.17 4.73
C PRO A 142 -2.43 -4.35 3.47
N LEU A 143 -3.36 -3.42 3.23
CA LEU A 143 -4.24 -3.43 2.08
C LEU A 143 -4.34 -2.04 1.47
N PRO A 144 -4.58 -1.95 0.15
CA PRO A 144 -4.94 -0.70 -0.48
C PRO A 144 -6.23 -0.14 0.12
N GLY A 145 -6.25 1.15 0.41
CA GLY A 145 -7.41 1.76 1.03
C GLY A 145 -7.14 3.10 1.69
N ILE A 146 -8.16 3.59 2.38
CA ILE A 146 -8.16 4.87 3.07
C ILE A 146 -8.03 4.60 4.56
N TYR A 147 -7.02 5.23 5.17
CA TYR A 147 -6.71 5.10 6.58
C TYR A 147 -6.84 6.45 7.25
N PHE A 148 -7.26 6.43 8.52
CA PHE A 148 -7.37 7.62 9.35
C PHE A 148 -6.33 7.54 10.46
N PHE A 149 -5.58 8.63 10.63
CA PHE A 149 -4.59 8.77 11.68
C PHE A 149 -4.83 10.07 12.42
N THR A 150 -4.61 10.03 13.73
CA THR A 150 -4.57 11.21 14.58
C THR A 150 -3.44 11.05 15.58
N TYR A 151 -2.75 12.13 15.89
CA TYR A 151 -1.69 12.14 16.89
C TYR A 151 -1.84 13.36 17.80
N HIS A 152 -1.42 13.15 19.05
CA HIS A 152 -1.35 14.17 20.09
C HIS A 152 0.06 14.08 20.67
N VAL A 153 0.87 15.12 20.48
CA VAL A 153 2.25 15.17 20.99
C VAL A 153 2.39 16.30 21.97
N LEU A 154 2.69 15.94 23.22
CA LEU A 154 3.07 16.88 24.26
C LEU A 154 4.56 17.23 24.11
N MET A 155 4.83 18.52 24.01
CA MET A 155 6.15 19.07 23.76
C MET A 155 6.63 19.90 24.94
N ARG A 156 7.88 19.67 25.34
CA ARG A 156 8.56 20.44 26.39
C ARG A 156 9.41 21.53 25.74
N GLY A 157 8.91 22.77 25.71
CA GLY A 157 9.67 23.92 25.24
C GLY A 157 10.64 24.43 26.31
N GLY A 158 11.89 24.72 25.94
CA GLY A 158 12.93 25.11 26.91
C GLY A 158 13.80 26.31 26.52
N ASP A 159 13.91 26.64 25.23
CA ASP A 159 14.92 27.57 24.70
C ASP A 159 14.35 28.62 23.72
N GLY A 160 13.03 28.67 23.54
CA GLY A 160 12.37 29.60 22.62
C GLY A 160 12.35 29.12 21.16
N THR A 161 12.74 27.87 20.90
CA THR A 161 12.57 27.24 19.59
C THR A 161 11.17 26.62 19.47
N SER A 162 10.53 26.81 18.31
CA SER A 162 9.29 26.12 17.98
C SER A 162 9.62 24.67 17.64
N MET A 163 8.89 23.74 18.26
CA MET A 163 8.94 22.32 17.91
C MET A 163 7.66 21.95 17.15
N TRP A 164 7.77 21.09 16.16
CA TRP A 164 6.63 20.55 15.42
C TRP A 164 6.78 19.04 15.22
N ALA A 165 5.68 18.36 14.92
CA ALA A 165 5.63 16.95 14.65
C ALA A 165 4.82 16.77 13.38
N ASP A 166 5.33 15.94 12.48
CA ASP A 166 4.71 15.73 11.17
C ASP A 166 4.28 14.28 11.04
N LEU A 167 3.11 14.06 10.44
CA LEU A 167 2.69 12.74 10.01
C LEU A 167 3.26 12.48 8.61
N MET A 168 3.96 11.36 8.44
CA MET A 168 4.74 11.08 7.24
C MET A 168 4.21 9.84 6.50
N LYS A 169 4.04 9.95 5.17
CA LYS A 169 3.83 8.82 4.25
C LYS A 169 5.06 8.67 3.37
N ASN A 170 5.79 7.56 3.50
CA ASN A 170 6.95 7.24 2.64
C ASN A 170 7.97 8.39 2.49
N GLY A 171 8.21 9.14 3.57
CA GLY A 171 9.15 10.27 3.59
C GLY A 171 8.55 11.63 3.18
N GLN A 172 7.26 11.70 2.88
CA GLN A 172 6.55 12.94 2.58
C GLN A 172 5.62 13.33 3.73
N VAL A 173 5.67 14.60 4.13
CA VAL A 173 4.74 15.20 5.11
C VAL A 173 3.32 15.10 4.54
N GLN A 174 2.36 14.79 5.41
CA GLN A 174 0.94 14.78 5.08
C GLN A 174 0.21 15.80 5.95
N ASP A 175 -0.33 16.82 5.30
CA ASP A 175 -1.15 17.88 5.90
C ASP A 175 -2.65 17.53 5.89
#